data_AF-G3LKJ3-F1
#
_entry.id   AF-G3LKJ3-F1
#
_cell.length_a   1.000
_cell.length_b   1.000
_cell.length_c   1.000
_cell.angle_alpha   90.00
_cell.angle_beta   90.00
_cell.angle_gamma   90.00
#
_symmetry.space_group_name_H-M   'P 1'
#
loop_
_entity.id
_entity.type
_entity.pdbx_description
1 polymer ?
#
loop_
_entity_poly.entity_id
_entity_poly.type
_entity_poly.pdbx_seq_one_letter_code
_entity_poly.pdbx_strand_id
1 'polypeptide(L)'
;ATSMDRRLSRHGSSFQVPAGSFGMFTIIALATWVVLYDRAVLPLASKIRGRPFRLSVKLRMGLGLFMSFLAMAVSAMVESFRRNKAISQGYGNNPNAVVDISAMWLVPQYVLHGLAEALTAIGQTEFFYTEFPKSMSSIAASLFGLGMAVASLLASVVLNAVNELTSRNGKESWVSDNINKGHYNYYYWVLAIMSFVNVIYY
;
A
#
# COMPACT_ATOMS: atom_id res chain seq x y z
N ALA A 1 4.93 -7.14 10.42
CA ALA A 1 6.29 -6.79 10.87
C ALA A 1 6.67 -7.44 12.22
N THR A 2 5.78 -7.52 13.21
CA THR A 2 6.06 -8.13 14.53
C THR A 2 6.33 -9.63 14.49
N SER A 3 5.76 -10.36 13.52
CA SER A 3 5.95 -11.81 13.30
C SER A 3 7.14 -12.16 12.38
N MET A 4 7.96 -11.18 12.00
CA MET A 4 9.12 -11.34 11.11
C MET A 4 10.40 -10.88 11.81
N ASP A 5 11.57 -11.34 11.36
CA ASP A 5 12.85 -10.88 11.89
C ASP A 5 13.13 -9.43 11.45
N ARG A 6 13.23 -8.53 12.42
CA ARG A 6 13.40 -7.08 12.21
C ARG A 6 14.87 -6.63 12.23
N ARG A 7 15.82 -7.57 12.26
CA ARG A 7 17.25 -7.28 12.21
C ARG A 7 17.69 -6.93 10.78
N LEU A 8 18.50 -5.88 10.66
CA LEU A 8 19.02 -5.35 9.40
C LEU A 8 20.21 -6.16 8.84
N SER A 9 20.98 -6.81 9.70
CA SER A 9 22.10 -7.69 9.31
C SER A 9 22.11 -8.95 10.17
N ARG A 10 22.31 -10.10 9.53
CA ARG A 10 22.49 -11.39 10.22
C ARG A 10 23.82 -11.47 10.98
N HIS A 11 24.78 -10.61 10.62
CA HIS A 11 26.09 -10.49 11.26
C HIS A 11 26.24 -9.07 11.84
N GLY A 12 26.06 -8.93 13.16
CA GLY A 12 26.67 -7.83 13.91
C GLY A 12 25.78 -6.71 14.47
N SER A 13 24.46 -6.66 14.22
CA SER A 13 23.61 -5.64 14.86
C SER A 13 22.52 -6.26 15.75
N SER A 14 22.58 -5.98 17.06
CA SER A 14 21.50 -6.26 18.02
C SER A 14 20.26 -5.38 17.78
N PHE A 15 20.39 -4.37 16.92
CA PHE A 15 19.35 -3.40 16.64
C PHE A 15 18.19 -4.04 15.85
N GLN A 16 17.02 -4.09 16.49
CA GLN A 16 15.76 -4.45 15.84
C GLN A 16 15.03 -3.19 15.44
N VAL A 17 14.66 -3.09 14.16
CA VAL A 17 13.81 -2.00 13.69
C VAL A 17 12.43 -2.13 14.35
N PRO A 18 11.89 -1.09 15.02
CA PRO A 18 10.55 -1.16 15.60
C PRO A 18 9.50 -1.45 14.51
N ALA A 19 8.48 -2.24 14.84
CA ALA A 19 7.48 -2.64 13.85
C ALA A 19 6.70 -1.43 13.28
N GLY A 20 6.45 -0.40 14.10
CA GLY A 20 5.82 0.84 13.68
C GLY A 20 6.70 1.71 12.75
N SER A 21 8.02 1.50 12.74
CA SER A 21 8.94 2.28 11.90
C SER A 21 8.85 1.95 10.42
N PHE A 22 8.26 0.81 10.05
CA PHE A 22 8.15 0.41 8.65
C PHE A 22 7.28 1.34 7.81
N GLY A 23 6.32 2.05 8.42
CA GLY A 23 5.55 3.10 7.72
C GLY A 23 6.41 4.26 7.22
N MET A 24 7.60 4.49 7.80
CA MET A 24 8.51 5.53 7.31
C MET A 24 9.01 5.26 5.90
N PHE A 25 9.09 4.00 5.47
CA PHE A 25 9.49 3.67 4.10
C PHE A 25 8.50 4.23 3.08
N THR A 26 7.21 4.26 3.39
CA THR A 26 6.18 4.91 2.55
C THR A 26 6.47 6.40 2.41
N ILE A 27 6.72 7.09 3.53
CA ILE A 27 6.96 8.54 3.54
C ILE A 27 8.26 8.87 2.80
N ILE A 28 9.33 8.10 3.03
CA ILE A 28 10.62 8.26 2.34
C ILE A 28 10.44 8.03 0.83
N ALA A 29 9.73 6.99 0.43
CA ALA A 29 9.48 6.69 -0.98
C ALA A 29 8.66 7.80 -1.66
N LEU A 30 7.61 8.29 -0.99
CA LEU A 30 6.80 9.42 -1.45
C LEU A 30 7.67 10.67 -1.62
N ALA A 31 8.42 11.06 -0.60
CA ALA A 31 9.27 12.24 -0.65
C ALA A 31 10.35 12.13 -1.73
N THR A 32 10.99 10.96 -1.84
CA THR A 32 11.99 10.67 -2.88
C THR A 32 11.38 10.79 -4.26
N TRP A 33 10.18 10.24 -4.47
CA TRP A 33 9.48 10.34 -5.75
C TRP A 33 9.14 11.78 -6.11
N VAL A 34 8.65 12.59 -5.17
CA VAL A 34 8.36 14.01 -5.42
C VAL A 34 9.62 14.75 -5.87
N VAL A 35 10.73 14.55 -5.16
CA VAL A 35 12.02 15.17 -5.52
C VAL A 35 12.49 14.70 -6.89
N LEU A 36 12.43 13.40 -7.18
CA LEU A 36 12.81 12.83 -8.47
C LEU A 36 11.90 13.34 -9.60
N TYR A 37 10.61 13.46 -9.35
CA TYR A 37 9.66 13.95 -10.34
C TYR A 37 9.96 15.39 -10.74
N ASP A 38 10.18 16.26 -9.76
CA ASP A 38 10.45 17.69 -10.00
C ASP A 38 11.84 17.95 -10.56
N ARG A 39 12.87 17.23 -10.07
CA ARG A 39 14.28 17.49 -10.42
C ARG A 39 14.78 16.69 -11.60
N ALA A 40 14.21 15.53 -11.89
CA ALA A 40 14.66 14.67 -12.98
C ALA A 40 13.56 14.51 -14.04
N VAL A 41 12.39 13.99 -13.69
CA VAL A 41 11.37 13.59 -14.67
C VAL A 41 10.87 14.78 -15.49
N LEU A 42 10.47 15.88 -14.86
CA LEU A 42 10.00 17.09 -15.54
C LEU A 42 11.07 17.71 -16.48
N PRO A 43 12.30 18.01 -16.04
CA PRO A 43 13.30 18.61 -16.92
C PRO A 43 13.77 17.66 -18.03
N LEU A 44 13.93 16.36 -17.77
CA LEU A 44 14.28 15.39 -18.80
C LEU A 44 13.18 15.29 -19.86
N ALA A 45 11.92 15.16 -19.44
CA ALA A 45 10.81 15.07 -20.37
C ALA A 45 10.59 16.37 -21.15
N SER A 46 10.84 17.53 -20.53
CA SER A 46 10.81 18.82 -21.22
C SER A 46 11.94 18.96 -22.24
N LYS A 47 13.15 18.49 -21.91
CA LYS A 47 14.31 18.47 -22.82
C LYS A 47 14.08 17.55 -24.01
N ILE A 48 13.53 16.36 -23.80
CA ILE A 48 13.23 15.39 -24.87
C ILE A 48 12.11 15.92 -25.78
N ARG A 49 11.08 16.56 -25.22
CA ARG A 49 9.91 17.02 -25.99
C ARG A 49 10.08 18.42 -26.59
N GLY A 50 11.14 19.15 -26.23
CA GLY A 50 11.42 20.52 -26.70
C GLY A 50 10.43 21.58 -26.24
N ARG A 51 9.53 21.26 -25.29
CA ARG A 51 8.50 22.16 -24.74
C ARG A 51 8.29 21.87 -23.25
N PRO A 52 7.77 22.83 -22.45
CA PRO A 52 7.41 22.55 -21.06
C PRO A 52 6.42 21.37 -21.03
N PHE A 53 6.85 20.26 -20.43
CA PHE A 53 6.06 19.04 -20.35
C PHE A 53 5.65 18.81 -18.90
N ARG A 54 4.35 18.66 -18.66
CA ARG A 54 3.81 18.11 -17.43
C ARG A 54 3.00 16.87 -17.77
N LEU A 55 3.16 15.83 -16.96
CA LEU A 55 2.34 14.64 -17.11
C LEU A 55 0.87 15.02 -16.87
N SER A 56 -0.03 14.54 -17.73
CA SER A 56 -1.47 14.81 -17.57
C SER A 56 -1.94 14.35 -16.19
N VAL A 57 -2.75 15.16 -15.53
CA VAL A 57 -3.25 14.90 -14.18
C VAL A 57 -3.98 13.54 -14.12
N LYS A 58 -4.80 13.24 -15.14
CA LYS A 58 -5.49 11.94 -15.26
C LYS A 58 -4.51 10.77 -15.41
N LEU A 59 -3.46 10.94 -16.22
CA LEU A 59 -2.45 9.89 -16.39
C LEU A 59 -1.69 9.60 -15.08
N ARG A 60 -1.37 10.65 -14.31
CA ARG A 60 -0.72 10.50 -12.99
C ARG A 60 -1.60 9.71 -12.03
N MET A 61 -2.89 10.06 -11.95
CA MET A 61 -3.85 9.34 -11.12
C MET A 61 -3.99 7.87 -11.54
N GLY A 62 -4.12 7.59 -12.84
CA GLY A 62 -4.20 6.21 -13.35
C GLY A 62 -2.94 5.38 -13.05
N LEU A 63 -1.75 5.95 -13.22
CA LEU A 63 -0.49 5.29 -12.82
C LEU A 63 -0.43 5.03 -11.32
N GLY A 64 -0.93 5.95 -10.51
CA GLY A 64 -1.02 5.79 -9.06
C GLY A 64 -1.95 4.62 -8.67
N LEU A 65 -3.13 4.52 -9.28
CA LEU A 65 -4.04 3.39 -9.08
C LEU A 65 -3.40 2.04 -9.48
N PHE A 66 -2.68 2.02 -10.60
CA PHE A 66 -1.95 0.83 -11.03
C PHE A 66 -0.84 0.42 -10.05
N MET A 67 -0.10 1.40 -9.51
CA MET A 67 0.91 1.15 -8.47
C MET A 67 0.28 0.63 -7.16
N SER A 68 -0.91 1.13 -6.78
CA SER A 68 -1.68 0.59 -5.65
C SER A 68 -2.05 -0.88 -5.85
N PHE A 69 -2.50 -1.25 -7.05
CA PHE A 69 -2.74 -2.65 -7.41
C PHE A 69 -1.48 -3.51 -7.25
N LEU A 70 -0.34 -3.05 -7.80
CA LEU A 70 0.93 -3.77 -7.65
C LEU A 70 1.36 -3.89 -6.18
N ALA A 71 1.18 -2.85 -5.38
CA ALA A 71 1.48 -2.87 -3.95
C ALA A 71 0.67 -3.96 -3.22
N MET A 72 -0.63 -4.07 -3.51
CA MET A 72 -1.49 -5.10 -2.94
C MET A 72 -1.12 -6.51 -3.41
N ALA A 73 -0.78 -6.68 -4.69
CA ALA A 73 -0.32 -7.95 -5.23
C ALA A 73 0.99 -8.42 -4.57
N VAL A 74 1.96 -7.51 -4.41
CA VAL A 74 3.22 -7.78 -3.70
C VAL A 74 2.95 -8.14 -2.24
N SER A 75 2.05 -7.42 -1.56
CA SER A 75 1.63 -7.74 -0.19
C SER A 75 1.05 -9.15 -0.07
N ALA A 76 0.21 -9.56 -1.02
CA ALA A 76 -0.35 -10.90 -1.06
C ALA A 76 0.71 -11.99 -1.28
N MET A 77 1.70 -11.74 -2.15
CA MET A 77 2.82 -12.66 -2.40
C MET A 77 3.74 -12.80 -1.19
N VAL A 78 4.15 -11.68 -0.60
CA VAL A 78 5.03 -11.66 0.59
C VAL A 78 4.35 -12.37 1.76
N GLU A 79 3.05 -12.15 1.97
CA GLU A 79 2.31 -12.82 3.02
C GLU A 79 2.15 -14.32 2.76
N SER A 80 1.94 -14.73 1.51
CA SER A 80 1.91 -16.15 1.13
C SER A 80 3.24 -16.84 1.45
N PHE A 81 4.36 -16.19 1.12
CA PHE A 81 5.70 -16.70 1.41
C PHE A 81 5.98 -16.76 2.92
N ARG A 82 5.66 -15.69 3.66
CA ARG A 82 5.78 -15.63 5.13
C ARG A 82 5.00 -16.76 5.81
N ARG A 83 3.73 -16.95 5.41
CA ARG A 83 2.84 -17.96 5.98
C ARG A 83 3.34 -19.38 5.69
N ASN A 84 3.75 -19.68 4.47
CA ASN A 84 4.31 -21.00 4.13
C ASN A 84 5.56 -21.31 4.95
N LYS A 85 6.40 -20.29 5.21
CA LYS A 85 7.57 -20.43 6.09
C LYS A 85 7.17 -20.64 7.56
N ALA A 86 6.15 -19.94 8.05
CA ALA A 86 5.62 -20.15 9.40
C ALA A 86 5.12 -21.59 9.61
N ILE A 87 4.39 -22.12 8.62
CA ILE A 87 3.84 -23.49 8.67
C ILE A 87 4.94 -24.53 8.64
N SER A 88 5.92 -24.40 7.74
CA SER A 88 7.06 -25.33 7.65
C SER A 88 7.96 -25.33 8.89
N GLN A 89 7.99 -24.22 9.64
CA GLN A 89 8.69 -24.13 10.93
C GLN A 89 7.86 -24.63 12.13
N GLY A 90 6.63 -25.11 11.91
CA GLY A 90 5.75 -25.60 12.97
C GLY A 90 5.06 -24.51 13.78
N TYR A 91 5.12 -23.24 13.34
CA TYR A 91 4.56 -22.10 14.06
C TYR A 91 3.08 -21.80 13.75
N GLY A 92 2.38 -22.70 13.05
CA GLY A 92 0.99 -22.49 12.63
C GLY A 92 0.01 -22.14 13.77
N ASN A 93 0.23 -22.69 14.96
CA ASN A 93 -0.60 -22.44 16.15
C ASN A 93 -0.03 -21.38 17.11
N ASN A 94 1.16 -20.83 16.84
CA ASN A 94 1.79 -19.86 17.72
C ASN A 94 1.68 -18.43 17.14
N PRO A 95 0.78 -17.58 17.66
CA PRO A 95 0.57 -16.23 17.14
C PRO A 95 1.76 -15.29 17.39
N ASN A 96 2.60 -15.59 18.39
CA ASN A 96 3.74 -14.76 18.78
C ASN A 96 5.08 -15.26 18.22
N ALA A 97 5.07 -16.33 17.43
CA ALA A 97 6.29 -16.86 16.85
C ALA A 97 6.86 -15.90 15.79
N VAL A 98 8.16 -15.63 15.90
CA VAL A 98 8.91 -14.88 14.90
C VAL A 98 9.38 -15.86 13.84
N VAL A 99 8.84 -15.71 12.63
CA VAL A 99 9.24 -16.49 11.47
C VAL A 99 10.62 -16.00 11.03
N ASP A 100 11.51 -16.93 10.65
CA ASP A 100 12.87 -16.61 10.18
C ASP A 100 12.84 -16.00 8.76
N ILE A 101 12.17 -14.87 8.60
CA ILE A 101 12.09 -14.09 7.37
C ILE A 101 12.37 -12.64 7.73
N SER A 102 13.23 -11.98 6.96
CA SER A 102 13.52 -10.58 7.20
C SER A 102 12.29 -9.71 6.93
N ALA A 103 12.00 -8.79 7.84
CA ALA A 103 10.97 -7.78 7.69
C ALA A 103 11.26 -6.83 6.51
N MET A 104 12.46 -6.85 5.94
CA MET A 104 12.81 -6.13 4.71
C MET A 104 11.97 -6.56 3.50
N TRP A 105 11.38 -7.76 3.52
CA TRP A 105 10.42 -8.19 2.50
C TRP A 105 9.14 -7.33 2.46
N LEU A 106 8.87 -6.53 3.50
CA LEU A 106 7.79 -5.55 3.50
C LEU A 106 8.17 -4.24 2.82
N VAL A 107 9.46 -3.97 2.60
CA VAL A 107 9.90 -2.70 1.98
C VAL A 107 9.34 -2.51 0.56
N PRO A 108 9.34 -3.51 -0.34
CA PRO A 108 8.81 -3.34 -1.69
C PRO A 108 7.34 -2.87 -1.73
N GLN A 109 6.47 -3.45 -0.90
CA GLN A 109 5.06 -3.02 -0.83
C GLN A 109 4.92 -1.58 -0.30
N TYR A 110 5.73 -1.17 0.69
CA TYR A 110 5.70 0.20 1.23
C TYR A 110 6.21 1.23 0.22
N VAL A 111 7.26 0.89 -0.54
CA VAL A 111 7.77 1.74 -1.62
C VAL A 111 6.72 1.93 -2.71
N LEU A 112 6.08 0.85 -3.16
CA LEU A 112 5.01 0.91 -4.15
C LEU A 112 3.82 1.74 -3.64
N HIS A 113 3.45 1.58 -2.37
CA HIS A 113 2.39 2.38 -1.76
C HIS A 113 2.74 3.87 -1.72
N GLY A 114 3.97 4.23 -1.33
CA GLY A 114 4.43 5.62 -1.33
C GLY A 114 4.46 6.24 -2.73
N LEU A 115 4.85 5.47 -3.75
CA LEU A 115 4.77 5.89 -5.15
C LEU A 115 3.33 6.09 -5.61
N ALA A 116 2.44 5.16 -5.27
CA ALA A 116 1.02 5.24 -5.60
C ALA A 116 0.37 6.47 -4.97
N GLU A 117 0.65 6.73 -3.70
CA GLU A 117 0.15 7.89 -2.97
C GLU A 117 0.67 9.20 -3.58
N ALA A 118 1.97 9.28 -3.88
CA ALA A 118 2.56 10.47 -4.49
C ALA A 118 1.94 10.79 -5.87
N LEU A 119 1.66 9.77 -6.68
CA LEU A 119 1.06 9.93 -7.99
C LEU A 119 -0.43 10.29 -7.91
N THR A 120 -1.17 9.63 -7.02
CA THR A 120 -2.63 9.76 -6.92
C THR A 120 -3.03 11.00 -6.14
N ALA A 121 -2.47 11.24 -4.95
CA ALA A 121 -2.87 12.34 -4.08
C ALA A 121 -2.55 13.69 -4.73
N ILE A 122 -1.34 13.86 -5.25
CA ILE A 122 -0.95 15.10 -5.93
C ILE A 122 -1.81 15.32 -7.19
N GLY A 123 -2.07 14.25 -7.94
CA GLY A 123 -2.95 14.29 -9.11
C GLY A 123 -4.39 14.67 -8.76
N GLN A 124 -4.98 14.05 -7.74
CA GLN A 124 -6.35 14.36 -7.29
C GLN A 124 -6.47 15.78 -6.77
N THR A 125 -5.53 16.24 -5.96
CA THR A 125 -5.53 17.62 -5.45
C THR A 125 -5.45 18.61 -6.61
N GLU A 126 -4.52 18.42 -7.54
CA GLU A 126 -4.40 19.27 -8.74
C GLU A 126 -5.69 19.25 -9.57
N PHE A 127 -6.29 18.07 -9.77
CA PHE A 127 -7.54 17.91 -10.51
C PHE A 127 -8.71 18.68 -9.87
N PHE A 128 -8.91 18.53 -8.56
CA PHE A 128 -9.97 19.26 -7.87
C PHE A 128 -9.77 20.77 -7.98
N TYR A 129 -8.54 21.28 -7.79
CA TYR A 129 -8.29 22.71 -7.95
C TYR A 129 -8.43 23.22 -9.39
N THR A 130 -8.27 22.37 -10.41
CA THR A 130 -8.50 22.77 -11.81
C THR A 130 -9.98 22.80 -12.19
N GLU A 131 -10.79 21.90 -11.63
CA GLU A 131 -12.22 21.78 -11.97
C GLU A 131 -13.10 22.72 -11.12
N PHE A 132 -12.69 23.03 -9.88
CA PHE A 132 -13.44 23.96 -9.03
C PHE A 132 -12.99 25.41 -9.23
N PRO A 133 -13.91 26.39 -9.18
CA PRO A 133 -13.55 27.80 -9.20
C PRO A 133 -12.72 28.16 -7.96
N LYS A 134 -11.84 29.17 -8.09
CA LYS A 134 -10.90 29.57 -7.02
C LYS A 134 -11.58 29.90 -5.68
N SER A 135 -12.82 30.42 -5.71
CA SER A 135 -13.63 30.70 -4.52
C SER A 135 -14.04 29.43 -3.73
N MET A 136 -13.95 28.25 -4.34
CA MET A 136 -14.32 26.95 -3.75
C MET A 136 -13.10 26.10 -3.34
N SER A 137 -11.93 26.73 -3.19
CA SER A 137 -10.69 26.05 -2.78
C SER A 137 -10.81 25.22 -1.49
N SER A 138 -11.65 25.66 -0.55
CA SER A 138 -11.95 24.92 0.69
C SER A 138 -12.77 23.65 0.43
N ILE A 139 -13.68 23.67 -0.55
CA ILE A 139 -14.48 22.50 -0.96
C ILE A 139 -13.57 21.45 -1.60
N ALA A 140 -12.63 21.86 -2.45
CA ALA A 140 -11.65 20.96 -3.06
C ALA A 140 -10.82 20.21 -2.00
N ALA A 141 -10.34 20.92 -0.97
CA ALA A 141 -9.61 20.30 0.15
C ALA A 141 -10.50 19.38 0.99
N SER A 142 -11.74 19.81 1.29
CA SER A 142 -12.70 19.02 2.07
C SER A 142 -13.12 17.74 1.35
N LEU A 143 -13.22 17.77 0.02
CA LEU A 143 -13.60 16.60 -0.79
C LEU A 143 -12.52 15.50 -0.72
N PHE A 144 -11.24 15.86 -0.66
CA PHE A 144 -10.16 14.91 -0.44
C PHE A 144 -10.29 14.24 0.94
N GLY A 145 -10.51 15.02 1.99
CA GLY A 145 -10.73 14.49 3.35
C GLY A 145 -11.97 13.60 3.46
N LEU A 146 -13.07 14.00 2.82
CA LEU A 146 -14.29 13.20 2.74
C LEU A 146 -14.04 11.87 2.00
N GLY A 147 -13.26 11.90 0.91
CA GLY A 147 -12.83 10.71 0.20
C GLY A 147 -12.07 9.73 1.10
N MET A 148 -11.15 10.24 1.92
CA MET A 148 -10.44 9.42 2.93
C MET A 148 -11.38 8.83 3.98
N ALA A 149 -12.37 9.61 4.44
CA ALA A 149 -13.37 9.12 5.39
C ALA A 149 -14.21 7.97 4.78
N VAL A 150 -14.69 8.14 3.56
CA VAL A 150 -15.42 7.09 2.83
C VAL A 150 -14.54 5.86 2.61
N ALA A 151 -13.27 6.04 2.24
CA ALA A 151 -12.32 4.94 2.08
C ALA A 151 -12.13 4.15 3.40
N SER A 152 -12.04 4.83 4.55
CA SER A 152 -11.93 4.16 5.85
C SER A 152 -13.16 3.34 6.24
N LEU A 153 -14.36 3.85 5.91
CA LEU A 153 -15.61 3.13 6.11
C LEU A 153 -15.68 1.91 5.18
N LEU A 154 -15.32 2.08 3.90
CA LEU A 154 -15.29 0.99 2.94
C LEU A 154 -14.30 -0.10 3.37
N ALA A 155 -13.11 0.27 3.84
CA ALA A 155 -12.13 -0.69 4.35
C ALA A 155 -12.71 -1.51 5.52
N SER A 156 -13.45 -0.86 6.43
CA SER A 156 -14.12 -1.52 7.55
C SER A 156 -15.24 -2.46 7.08
N VAL A 157 -16.04 -2.05 6.11
CA VAL A 157 -17.10 -2.90 5.51
C VAL A 157 -16.50 -4.12 4.83
N VAL A 158 -15.45 -3.95 4.01
CA VAL A 158 -14.77 -5.07 3.34
C VAL A 158 -14.19 -6.03 4.38
N LEU A 159 -13.53 -5.51 5.42
CA LEU A 159 -12.98 -6.33 6.50
C LEU A 159 -14.07 -7.15 7.20
N ASN A 160 -15.18 -6.52 7.58
CA ASN A 160 -16.29 -7.19 8.25
C ASN A 160 -16.96 -8.22 7.34
N ALA A 161 -17.18 -7.89 6.07
CA ALA A 161 -17.74 -8.84 5.10
C ALA A 161 -16.83 -10.05 4.90
N VAL A 162 -15.51 -9.86 4.78
CA VAL A 162 -14.55 -10.97 4.71
C VAL A 162 -14.58 -11.79 5.99
N ASN A 163 -14.59 -11.15 7.16
CA ASN A 163 -14.69 -11.84 8.44
C ASN A 163 -15.95 -12.73 8.52
N GLU A 164 -17.12 -12.16 8.25
CA GLU A 164 -18.39 -12.88 8.32
C GLU A 164 -18.51 -14.02 7.31
N LEU A 165 -18.09 -13.79 6.06
CA LEU A 165 -18.13 -14.80 5.00
C LEU A 165 -17.16 -15.95 5.27
N THR A 166 -16.02 -15.67 5.87
CA THR A 166 -14.96 -16.66 6.08
C THR A 166 -15.07 -17.39 7.42
N SER A 167 -15.72 -16.79 8.43
CA SER A 167 -16.05 -17.45 9.70
C SER A 167 -17.32 -18.29 9.66
N ARG A 168 -18.04 -18.29 8.53
CA ARG A 168 -19.29 -19.04 8.36
C ARG A 168 -19.04 -20.54 8.55
N ASN A 169 -19.91 -21.20 9.31
CA ASN A 169 -19.82 -22.63 9.70
C ASN A 169 -18.74 -22.99 10.74
N GLY A 170 -18.36 -22.05 11.62
CA GLY A 170 -17.44 -22.34 12.74
C GLY A 170 -15.99 -22.54 12.31
N LYS A 171 -15.65 -22.19 11.07
CA LYS A 171 -14.27 -22.13 10.57
C LYS A 171 -13.62 -20.81 11.03
N GLU A 172 -12.30 -20.82 11.19
CA GLU A 172 -11.60 -19.58 11.52
C GLU A 172 -11.61 -18.59 10.35
N SER A 173 -11.81 -17.31 10.68
CA SER A 173 -11.74 -16.20 9.72
C SER A 173 -10.37 -16.14 9.02
N TRP A 174 -10.36 -15.67 7.77
CA TRP A 174 -9.12 -15.35 7.05
C TRP A 174 -8.31 -14.26 7.77
N VAL A 175 -8.98 -13.33 8.44
CA VAL A 175 -8.36 -12.33 9.32
C VAL A 175 -8.59 -12.80 10.75
N SER A 176 -7.65 -13.59 11.26
CA SER A 176 -7.68 -14.15 12.61
C SER A 176 -6.60 -13.49 13.47
N ASP A 177 -6.85 -13.34 14.77
CA ASP A 177 -5.86 -12.86 15.74
C ASP A 177 -4.53 -13.63 15.67
N ASN A 178 -4.59 -14.91 15.27
CA ASN A 178 -3.40 -15.66 14.89
C ASN A 178 -3.07 -15.47 13.40
N ILE A 179 -2.14 -14.55 13.13
CA ILE A 179 -1.62 -14.26 11.79
C ILE A 179 -1.01 -15.47 11.08
N ASN A 180 -0.51 -16.47 11.81
CA ASN A 180 0.09 -17.68 11.23
C ASN A 180 -0.97 -18.69 10.78
N LYS A 181 -2.17 -18.63 11.37
CA LYS A 181 -3.29 -19.52 11.07
C LYS A 181 -4.27 -18.91 10.06
N GLY A 182 -4.48 -17.59 10.18
CA GLY A 182 -5.24 -16.79 9.23
C GLY A 182 -4.68 -16.86 7.81
N HIS A 183 -5.53 -16.50 6.85
CA HIS A 183 -5.21 -16.45 5.43
C HIS A 183 -5.20 -14.98 4.94
N TYR A 184 -4.35 -14.17 5.56
CA TYR A 184 -4.17 -12.76 5.23
C TYR A 184 -3.77 -12.54 3.76
N ASN A 185 -3.10 -13.52 3.16
CA ASN A 185 -2.81 -13.53 1.73
C ASN A 185 -4.07 -13.48 0.86
N TYR A 186 -5.15 -14.18 1.23
CA TYR A 186 -6.41 -14.12 0.49
C TYR A 186 -7.10 -12.77 0.66
N TYR A 187 -7.07 -12.19 1.85
CA TYR A 187 -7.56 -10.82 2.07
C TYR A 187 -6.83 -9.81 1.20
N TYR A 188 -5.49 -9.88 1.11
CA TYR A 188 -4.72 -9.02 0.22
C TYR A 188 -5.01 -9.27 -1.27
N TRP A 189 -5.27 -10.51 -1.68
CA TRP A 189 -5.71 -10.80 -3.04
C TRP A 189 -7.08 -10.21 -3.37
N VAL A 190 -8.04 -10.23 -2.44
CA VAL A 190 -9.35 -9.56 -2.61
C VAL A 190 -9.14 -8.07 -2.86
N LEU A 191 -8.33 -7.41 -2.02
CA LEU A 191 -8.00 -6.00 -2.20
C LEU A 191 -7.23 -5.72 -3.51
N ALA A 192 -6.35 -6.63 -3.93
CA ALA A 192 -5.67 -6.53 -5.23
C ALA A 192 -6.66 -6.62 -6.40
N ILE A 193 -7.61 -7.56 -6.36
CA ILE A 193 -8.65 -7.70 -7.40
C ILE A 193 -9.55 -6.46 -7.42
N MET A 194 -9.97 -5.95 -6.26
CA MET A 194 -10.75 -4.71 -6.19
C MET A 194 -9.97 -3.52 -6.78
N SER A 195 -8.69 -3.41 -6.46
CA SER A 195 -7.80 -2.37 -7.02
C SER A 195 -7.65 -2.52 -8.53
N PHE A 196 -7.53 -3.75 -9.03
CA PHE A 196 -7.43 -4.04 -10.46
C PHE A 196 -8.71 -3.68 -11.22
N VAL A 197 -9.88 -4.03 -10.68
CA VAL A 197 -11.17 -3.62 -11.24
C VAL A 197 -11.29 -2.09 -11.26
N ASN A 198 -10.81 -1.42 -10.20
CA ASN A 198 -10.79 0.04 -10.16
C ASN A 198 -9.87 0.65 -11.23
N VAL A 199 -8.71 0.05 -11.50
CA VAL A 199 -7.81 0.45 -12.58
C VAL A 199 -8.45 0.26 -13.96
N ILE A 200 -9.19 -0.82 -14.18
CA ILE A 200 -9.90 -1.05 -15.46
C ILE A 200 -11.03 -0.05 -15.67
N TYR A 201 -11.73 0.33 -14.59
CA TYR A 201 -12.81 1.30 -14.62
C TYR A 201 -12.33 2.74 -14.92
N TYR A 202 -11.09 3.06 -14.53
CA TYR A 202 -10.47 4.39 -14.66
C TYR A 202 -10.02 4.70 -16.09
#